data_AF-A0A0K9YSE3-F1
#
_entry.id   AF-A0A0K9YSE3-F1
#
_cell.length_a   1.000
_cell.length_b   1.000
_cell.length_c   1.000
_cell.angle_alpha   90.00
_cell.angle_beta   90.00
_cell.angle_gamma   90.00
#
_symmetry.space_group_name_H-M   'P 1'
#
loop_
_entity.id
_entity.type
_entity.pdbx_description
1 polymer ?
#
loop_
_entity_poly.entity_id
_entity_poly.type
_entity_poly.pdbx_seq_one_letter_code
_entity_poly.pdbx_strand_id
1 'polypeptide(L)'
;MKSPNESRESIKAIFTDPRIPQQIDVTTVIMDQIKQNKEGFFVKYKVGILVAIGLLASITTGYAAVQYYQLKNPQGEVIYQEQDVSNANVKIMDKPDPETQAFIEKQWEINDSLQPGDAFAVYIVANNPKKHIVDLSKPFEYTSLAGLREKLGDQAAVPEKLPGDFVFLDGRVETVIKRGYKKEALYQQAESSKKGYVEQPLERTNDMNYVDINYQAGEQYMKVRISNFDDVVGNTVYMVNLDRQKKEKVKVGQLEVLYTEEDQSDHVYKEIVWVMETAGKKVEYRVSSRGEVLNKNNVDKFVKAFLPATK
;
A
#
# COMPACT_ATOMS: atom_id res chain seq x y z
N MET A 1 34.29 -5.18 -52.40
CA MET A 1 33.24 -5.79 -51.55
C MET A 1 33.92 -6.77 -50.60
N LYS A 2 33.91 -6.47 -49.29
CA LYS A 2 34.47 -7.33 -48.23
C LYS A 2 33.32 -8.06 -47.53
N SER A 3 33.54 -9.34 -47.24
CA SER A 3 32.55 -10.31 -46.75
C SER A 3 32.11 -10.02 -45.30
N PRO A 4 30.83 -10.25 -44.90
CA PRO A 4 30.30 -9.91 -43.57
C PRO A 4 30.78 -10.79 -42.39
N ASN A 5 31.78 -11.66 -42.57
CA ASN A 5 32.18 -12.65 -41.58
C ASN A 5 33.38 -12.27 -40.69
N GLU A 6 34.05 -11.14 -40.90
CA GLU A 6 35.21 -10.74 -40.07
C GLU A 6 34.84 -10.11 -38.71
N SER A 7 33.60 -9.69 -38.49
CA SER A 7 33.18 -8.99 -37.25
C SER A 7 32.62 -9.92 -36.14
N ARG A 8 32.38 -11.20 -36.43
CA ARG A 8 31.88 -12.17 -35.44
C ARG A 8 32.99 -12.95 -34.72
N GLU A 9 34.18 -13.02 -35.29
CA GLU A 9 35.33 -13.67 -34.64
C GLU A 9 36.00 -12.77 -33.58
N SER A 10 35.83 -11.44 -33.67
CA SER A 10 36.48 -10.50 -32.74
C SER A 10 35.83 -10.43 -31.35
N ILE A 11 34.54 -10.71 -31.22
CA ILE A 11 33.85 -10.65 -29.91
C ILE A 11 34.14 -11.93 -29.10
N LYS A 12 34.19 -13.10 -29.74
CA LYS A 12 34.48 -14.37 -29.05
C LYS A 12 35.91 -14.41 -28.50
N ALA A 13 36.86 -13.75 -29.17
CA ALA A 13 38.25 -13.65 -28.71
C ALA A 13 38.42 -12.84 -27.40
N ILE A 14 37.49 -11.93 -27.08
CA ILE A 14 37.54 -11.13 -25.85
C ILE A 14 37.14 -11.96 -24.63
N PHE A 15 36.22 -12.92 -24.78
CA PHE A 15 35.76 -13.80 -23.70
C PHE A 15 36.68 -15.00 -23.43
N THR A 16 37.69 -15.22 -24.27
CA THR A 16 38.70 -16.27 -24.11
C THR A 16 40.08 -15.72 -23.74
N ASP A 17 40.24 -14.41 -23.49
CA ASP A 17 41.50 -13.84 -23.01
C ASP A 17 41.75 -14.24 -21.54
N PRO A 18 42.79 -15.05 -21.25
CA PRO A 18 43.08 -15.53 -19.90
C PRO A 18 43.57 -14.43 -18.94
N ARG A 19 43.71 -13.18 -19.39
CA ARG A 19 44.06 -12.02 -18.55
C ARG A 19 42.84 -11.32 -17.95
N ILE A 20 41.62 -11.71 -18.30
CA ILE A 20 40.38 -11.17 -17.73
C ILE A 20 39.88 -12.13 -16.63
N PRO A 21 39.83 -11.71 -15.35
CA PRO A 21 39.38 -12.58 -14.27
C PRO A 21 37.91 -13.01 -14.48
N GLN A 22 37.66 -14.32 -14.59
CA GLN A 22 36.33 -14.86 -14.93
C GLN A 22 35.35 -14.96 -13.75
N GLN A 23 35.77 -14.59 -12.54
CA GLN A 23 34.89 -14.50 -11.37
C GLN A 23 35.32 -13.31 -10.51
N ILE A 24 34.52 -12.25 -10.52
CA ILE A 24 34.59 -11.23 -9.48
C ILE A 24 33.49 -11.59 -8.48
N ASP A 25 33.86 -12.30 -7.42
CA ASP A 25 32.99 -12.57 -6.30
C ASP A 25 32.90 -11.32 -5.42
N VAL A 26 31.86 -10.51 -5.64
CA VAL A 26 31.60 -9.28 -4.90
C VAL A 26 30.99 -9.54 -3.51
N THR A 27 30.64 -10.79 -3.24
CA THR A 27 29.90 -11.20 -2.03
C THR A 27 30.78 -11.16 -0.79
N THR A 28 32.06 -11.52 -0.94
CA THR A 28 33.03 -11.54 0.16
C THR A 28 33.47 -10.13 0.58
N VAL A 29 33.62 -9.20 -0.37
CA VAL A 29 33.99 -7.79 -0.08
C VAL A 29 32.87 -7.08 0.70
N ILE A 30 31.60 -7.34 0.38
CA ILE A 30 30.46 -6.74 1.08
C ILE A 30 30.28 -7.35 2.48
N MET A 31 30.49 -8.66 2.63
CA MET A 31 30.33 -9.36 3.91
C MET A 31 31.42 -9.02 4.92
N ASP A 32 32.65 -8.75 4.48
CA ASP A 32 33.74 -8.31 5.36
C ASP A 32 33.55 -6.87 5.85
N GLN A 33 32.91 -6.01 5.05
CA GLN A 33 32.63 -4.62 5.43
C GLN A 33 31.45 -4.48 6.40
N ILE A 34 30.54 -5.46 6.43
CA ILE A 34 29.42 -5.51 7.40
C ILE A 34 29.87 -6.08 8.76
N LYS A 35 30.91 -6.91 8.80
CA LYS A 35 31.41 -7.52 10.05
C LYS A 35 32.33 -6.63 10.89
N GLN A 36 32.86 -5.53 10.36
CA GLN A 36 33.79 -4.65 11.10
C GLN A 36 33.16 -3.52 11.92
N ASN A 37 31.84 -3.28 11.85
CA ASN A 37 31.19 -2.20 12.62
C ASN A 37 30.38 -2.70 13.82
N LYS A 38 31.03 -3.49 14.68
CA LYS A 38 30.62 -3.67 16.08
C LYS A 38 31.66 -3.02 16.99
N GLU A 39 31.47 -1.75 17.31
CA GLU A 39 31.78 -1.11 18.61
C GLU A 39 31.46 0.38 18.51
N GLY A 40 30.88 0.93 19.58
CA GLY A 40 30.06 2.15 19.53
C GLY A 40 30.83 3.45 19.33
N PHE A 41 30.15 4.45 18.76
CA PHE A 41 30.44 5.86 18.98
C PHE A 41 29.22 6.73 18.62
N PHE A 42 28.80 7.59 19.55
CA PHE A 42 27.86 8.69 19.31
C PHE A 42 28.54 9.76 18.45
N VAL A 43 27.98 10.12 17.29
CA VAL A 43 28.18 11.46 16.70
C VAL A 43 26.94 11.88 15.91
N LYS A 44 26.34 13.03 16.29
CA LYS A 44 25.42 13.81 15.46
C LYS A 44 26.25 14.51 14.38
N TYR A 45 26.15 14.11 13.11
CA TYR A 45 26.47 14.99 11.97
C TYR A 45 25.68 14.58 10.72
N LYS A 46 25.23 15.60 9.99
CA LYS A 46 24.41 15.55 8.78
C LYS A 46 24.99 14.58 7.74
N VAL A 47 24.25 13.52 7.41
CA VAL A 47 24.50 12.68 6.22
C VAL A 47 23.31 12.86 5.27
N GLY A 48 23.31 13.99 4.57
CA GLY A 48 22.69 14.06 3.25
C GLY A 48 23.73 13.56 2.24
N ILE A 49 23.27 12.82 1.22
CA ILE A 49 24.04 12.21 0.13
C ILE A 49 24.66 10.85 0.51
N LEU A 50 23.91 9.75 0.30
CA LEU A 50 24.40 8.44 -0.19
C LEU A 50 23.28 7.38 -0.39
N VAL A 51 22.14 7.75 -1.00
CA VAL A 51 21.15 6.77 -1.53
C VAL A 51 20.89 6.96 -3.04
N ALA A 52 21.52 7.94 -3.69
CA ALA A 52 21.17 8.36 -5.05
C ALA A 52 21.91 7.63 -6.21
N ILE A 53 22.63 6.53 -5.99
CA ILE A 53 23.39 5.84 -7.08
C ILE A 53 22.99 4.36 -7.27
N GLY A 54 21.90 3.90 -6.66
CA GLY A 54 21.43 2.51 -6.80
C GLY A 54 20.46 2.21 -7.96
N LEU A 55 19.96 3.23 -8.68
CA LEU A 55 18.88 3.06 -9.67
C LEU A 55 19.23 3.48 -11.11
N LEU A 56 20.50 3.82 -11.39
CA LEU A 56 20.94 4.19 -12.75
C LEU A 56 21.65 3.07 -13.53
N ALA A 57 21.65 1.82 -13.03
CA ALA A 57 22.35 0.69 -13.68
C ALA A 57 21.43 -0.47 -14.12
N SER A 58 20.13 -0.22 -14.38
CA SER A 58 19.21 -1.26 -14.88
C SER A 58 18.86 -1.09 -16.36
N ILE A 59 19.86 -0.78 -17.20
CA ILE A 59 19.76 -1.00 -18.64
C ILE A 59 21.00 -1.78 -19.03
N THR A 60 20.91 -3.12 -18.99
CA THR A 60 21.60 -4.11 -19.83
C THR A 60 21.88 -5.40 -19.03
N THR A 61 20.86 -6.23 -18.86
CA THR A 61 20.93 -7.71 -18.88
C THR A 61 19.51 -8.24 -18.70
N GLY A 62 19.08 -9.17 -19.55
CA GLY A 62 17.70 -9.66 -19.66
C GLY A 62 17.18 -10.39 -18.43
N TYR A 63 16.89 -9.65 -17.35
CA TYR A 63 15.88 -10.03 -16.37
C TYR A 63 14.52 -9.65 -16.96
N ALA A 64 13.53 -10.54 -16.80
CA ALA A 64 12.14 -10.18 -17.06
C ALA A 64 11.86 -8.84 -16.37
N ALA A 65 11.45 -7.83 -17.13
CA ALA A 65 11.23 -6.49 -16.61
C ALA A 65 10.09 -6.54 -15.59
N VAL A 66 10.44 -6.60 -14.30
CA VAL A 66 9.46 -6.40 -13.24
C VAL A 66 8.89 -4.99 -13.45
N GLN A 67 7.61 -4.90 -13.79
CA GLN A 67 6.95 -3.62 -14.02
C GLN A 67 6.67 -2.98 -12.65
N TYR A 68 7.40 -1.91 -12.34
CA TYR A 68 7.15 -1.07 -11.18
C TYR A 68 6.47 0.22 -11.63
N TYR A 69 5.37 0.59 -10.97
CA TYR A 69 4.83 1.94 -11.06
C TYR A 69 5.22 2.72 -9.80
N GLN A 70 6.08 3.73 -9.96
CA GLN A 70 6.61 4.52 -8.85
C GLN A 70 6.24 5.99 -8.98
N LEU A 71 5.82 6.60 -7.86
CA LEU A 71 5.69 8.05 -7.71
C LEU A 71 6.87 8.58 -6.89
N LYS A 72 7.37 9.75 -7.28
CA LYS A 72 8.51 10.40 -6.65
C LYS A 72 8.15 11.78 -6.10
N ASN A 73 8.83 12.18 -5.03
CA ASN A 73 8.80 13.55 -4.54
C ASN A 73 9.72 14.47 -5.37
N PRO A 74 9.71 15.80 -5.15
CA PRO A 74 10.58 16.73 -5.87
C PRO A 74 12.08 16.47 -5.70
N GLN A 75 12.49 15.80 -4.62
CA GLN A 75 13.87 15.37 -4.37
C GLN A 75 14.26 14.12 -5.16
N GLY A 76 13.31 13.51 -5.88
CA GLY A 76 13.51 12.28 -6.66
C GLY A 76 13.42 11.00 -5.85
N GLU A 77 13.05 11.07 -4.57
CA GLU A 77 12.85 9.92 -3.69
C GLU A 77 11.53 9.22 -4.04
N VAL A 78 11.55 7.89 -4.09
CA VAL A 78 10.33 7.10 -4.32
C VAL A 78 9.46 7.18 -3.07
N ILE A 79 8.23 7.65 -3.24
CA ILE A 79 7.23 7.83 -2.16
C ILE A 79 6.02 6.91 -2.30
N TYR A 80 5.93 6.17 -3.41
CA TYR A 80 4.89 5.19 -3.67
C TYR A 80 5.39 4.16 -4.68
N GLN A 81 4.94 2.91 -4.55
CA GLN A 81 5.30 1.84 -5.47
C GLN A 81 4.20 0.78 -5.59
N GLU A 82 3.83 0.44 -6.82
CA GLU A 82 3.05 -0.74 -7.17
C GLU A 82 3.91 -1.79 -7.90
N GLN A 83 3.59 -3.06 -7.65
CA GLN A 83 4.15 -4.23 -8.33
C GLN A 83 3.05 -5.23 -8.67
N ASP A 84 3.29 -6.08 -9.68
CA ASP A 84 2.40 -7.22 -9.92
C ASP A 84 2.49 -8.24 -8.78
N VAL A 85 1.35 -8.79 -8.36
CA VAL A 85 1.23 -9.78 -7.28
C VAL A 85 2.04 -11.05 -7.53
N SER A 86 2.35 -11.40 -8.78
CA SER A 86 3.25 -12.51 -9.12
C SER A 86 4.67 -12.32 -8.57
N ASN A 87 5.06 -11.08 -8.24
CA ASN A 87 6.32 -10.76 -7.59
C ASN A 87 6.22 -10.79 -6.05
N ALA A 88 5.02 -10.86 -5.49
CA ALA A 88 4.87 -11.14 -4.07
C ALA A 88 5.26 -12.62 -3.87
N ASN A 89 6.22 -12.88 -2.98
CA ASN A 89 6.62 -14.24 -2.60
C ASN A 89 5.54 -14.90 -1.72
N VAL A 90 4.31 -14.93 -2.21
CA VAL A 90 3.11 -15.43 -1.53
C VAL A 90 2.43 -16.44 -2.44
N LYS A 91 2.03 -17.57 -1.86
CA LYS A 91 1.27 -18.59 -2.58
C LYS A 91 -0.19 -18.13 -2.63
N ILE A 92 -0.66 -17.71 -3.80
CA ILE A 92 -2.08 -17.43 -4.03
C ILE A 92 -2.82 -18.77 -3.92
N MET A 93 -3.79 -18.86 -2.99
CA MET A 93 -4.66 -20.03 -2.87
C MET A 93 -5.92 -19.78 -3.71
N ASP A 94 -6.19 -20.65 -4.68
CA ASP A 94 -7.35 -20.52 -5.56
C ASP A 94 -8.68 -20.66 -4.80
N LYS A 95 -8.72 -21.55 -3.80
CA LYS A 95 -9.86 -21.74 -2.88
C LYS A 95 -9.37 -22.19 -1.50
N PRO A 96 -9.94 -21.66 -0.40
CA PRO A 96 -9.72 -22.21 0.93
C PRO A 96 -10.29 -23.62 1.02
N ASP A 97 -9.64 -24.49 1.78
CA ASP A 97 -10.22 -25.78 2.16
C ASP A 97 -11.46 -25.58 3.06
N PRO A 98 -12.34 -26.59 3.22
CA PRO A 98 -13.58 -26.43 3.98
C PRO A 98 -13.41 -25.97 5.43
N GLU A 99 -12.31 -26.35 6.10
CA GLU A 99 -12.02 -25.94 7.47
C GLU A 99 -11.68 -24.43 7.49
N THR A 100 -10.75 -24.01 6.62
CA THR A 100 -10.40 -22.60 6.46
C THR A 100 -11.62 -21.75 6.07
N GLN A 101 -12.46 -22.25 5.17
CA GLN A 101 -13.69 -21.56 4.75
C GLN A 101 -14.64 -21.35 5.94
N ALA A 102 -14.90 -22.40 6.74
CA ALA A 102 -15.77 -22.30 7.90
C ALA A 102 -15.19 -21.36 8.99
N PHE A 103 -13.86 -21.31 9.13
CA PHE A 103 -13.20 -20.33 10.01
C PHE A 103 -13.44 -18.89 9.53
N ILE A 104 -13.27 -18.62 8.23
CA ILE A 104 -13.50 -17.30 7.62
C ILE A 104 -14.97 -16.87 7.76
N GLU A 105 -15.92 -17.78 7.49
CA GLU A 105 -17.35 -17.51 7.65
C GLU A 105 -17.70 -17.14 9.10
N LYS A 106 -17.12 -17.86 10.07
CA LYS A 106 -17.32 -17.52 11.48
C LYS A 106 -16.71 -16.16 11.84
N GLN A 107 -15.54 -15.85 11.28
CA GLN A 107 -14.90 -14.55 11.45
C GLN A 107 -15.80 -13.42 10.91
N TRP A 108 -16.43 -13.60 9.75
CA TRP A 108 -17.37 -12.63 9.17
C TRP A 108 -18.63 -12.46 10.01
N GLU A 109 -19.23 -13.57 10.49
CA GLU A 109 -20.39 -13.53 11.39
C GLU A 109 -20.11 -12.68 12.64
N ILE A 110 -18.95 -12.89 13.27
CA ILE A 110 -18.54 -12.11 14.45
C ILE A 110 -18.34 -10.64 14.06
N ASN A 111 -17.64 -10.38 12.95
CA ASN A 111 -17.34 -9.02 12.49
C ASN A 111 -18.62 -8.22 12.16
N ASP A 112 -19.63 -8.85 11.58
CA ASP A 112 -20.91 -8.21 11.24
C ASP A 112 -21.70 -7.82 12.49
N SER A 113 -21.53 -8.56 13.59
CA SER A 113 -22.18 -8.25 14.87
C SER A 113 -21.58 -7.06 15.62
N LEU A 114 -20.36 -6.64 15.25
CA LEU A 114 -19.66 -5.52 15.89
C LEU A 114 -20.42 -4.20 15.70
N GLN A 115 -20.35 -3.33 16.70
CA GLN A 115 -20.85 -1.96 16.61
C GLN A 115 -19.77 -1.03 16.05
N PRO A 116 -20.12 0.07 15.37
CA PRO A 116 -19.14 1.05 14.91
C PRO A 116 -18.21 1.51 16.04
N GLY A 117 -16.90 1.43 15.82
CA GLY A 117 -15.91 1.75 16.84
C GLY A 117 -15.57 0.61 17.80
N ASP A 118 -16.02 -0.63 17.56
CA ASP A 118 -15.61 -1.83 18.32
C ASP A 118 -14.33 -2.45 17.76
N ALA A 119 -13.42 -2.90 18.63
CA ALA A 119 -12.25 -3.69 18.25
C ALA A 119 -11.98 -4.75 19.30
N PHE A 120 -11.72 -5.96 18.84
CA PHE A 120 -11.54 -7.13 19.69
C PHE A 120 -10.43 -8.04 19.17
N ALA A 121 -9.68 -8.62 20.09
CA ALA A 121 -8.90 -9.82 19.82
C ALA A 121 -9.81 -11.01 20.07
N VAL A 122 -10.04 -11.82 19.02
CA VAL A 122 -11.01 -12.90 19.02
C VAL A 122 -10.30 -14.23 18.82
N TYR A 123 -10.58 -15.17 19.72
CA TYR A 123 -10.18 -16.56 19.57
C TYR A 123 -11.40 -17.40 19.21
N ILE A 124 -11.42 -17.89 17.96
CA ILE A 124 -12.45 -18.80 17.45
C ILE A 124 -11.98 -20.23 17.73
N VAL A 125 -12.83 -21.04 18.35
CA VAL A 125 -12.46 -22.39 18.81
C VAL A 125 -12.48 -23.41 17.67
N ALA A 126 -13.55 -23.41 16.87
CA ALA A 126 -13.72 -24.35 15.78
C ALA A 126 -12.81 -23.98 14.59
N ASN A 127 -12.33 -25.00 13.86
CA ASN A 127 -11.60 -24.83 12.61
C ASN A 127 -10.33 -23.96 12.73
N ASN A 128 -9.69 -24.01 13.91
CA ASN A 128 -8.54 -23.17 14.25
C ASN A 128 -7.37 -23.98 14.83
N PRO A 129 -6.82 -24.95 14.08
CA PRO A 129 -5.82 -25.89 14.59
C PRO A 129 -4.51 -25.20 15.00
N LYS A 130 -4.22 -24.04 14.41
CA LYS A 130 -3.04 -23.21 14.71
C LYS A 130 -3.26 -22.23 15.86
N LYS A 131 -4.43 -22.26 16.50
CA LYS A 131 -4.83 -21.39 17.60
C LYS A 131 -4.64 -19.89 17.28
N HIS A 132 -4.97 -19.48 16.06
CA HIS A 132 -4.90 -18.10 15.63
C HIS A 132 -5.85 -17.23 16.46
N ILE A 133 -5.38 -16.05 16.82
CA ILE A 133 -6.22 -14.97 17.33
C ILE A 133 -6.31 -13.96 16.21
N VAL A 134 -7.53 -13.55 15.89
CA VAL A 134 -7.82 -12.58 14.86
C VAL A 134 -8.20 -11.27 15.53
N ASP A 135 -7.64 -10.18 15.04
CA ASP A 135 -8.07 -8.85 15.46
C ASP A 135 -9.21 -8.43 14.53
N LEU A 136 -10.39 -8.23 15.09
CA LEU A 136 -11.57 -7.77 14.37
C LEU A 136 -11.90 -6.35 14.81
N SER A 137 -12.29 -5.52 13.87
CA SER A 137 -12.69 -4.14 14.16
C SER A 137 -13.75 -3.65 13.18
N LYS A 138 -14.58 -2.74 13.68
CA LYS A 138 -15.50 -1.95 12.87
C LYS A 138 -15.13 -0.48 12.95
N PRO A 139 -14.90 0.20 11.82
CA PRO A 139 -14.59 1.63 11.80
C PRO A 139 -15.66 2.49 12.47
N PHE A 140 -15.29 3.69 12.91
CA PHE A 140 -16.26 4.72 13.29
C PHE A 140 -17.00 5.22 12.05
N GLU A 141 -18.32 5.36 12.12
CA GLU A 141 -19.14 5.79 10.98
C GLU A 141 -19.65 7.22 11.18
N TYR A 142 -19.65 8.00 10.09
CA TYR A 142 -20.04 9.41 10.08
C TYR A 142 -20.94 9.71 8.89
N THR A 143 -22.13 10.23 9.15
CA THR A 143 -23.06 10.76 8.12
C THR A 143 -22.95 12.27 7.96
N SER A 144 -22.13 12.94 8.78
CA SER A 144 -21.88 14.38 8.69
C SER A 144 -20.39 14.66 8.45
N LEU A 145 -20.13 15.57 7.52
CA LEU A 145 -18.76 16.01 7.22
C LEU A 145 -18.10 16.70 8.41
N ALA A 146 -18.88 17.44 9.22
CA ALA A 146 -18.39 18.10 10.42
C ALA A 146 -17.87 17.08 11.44
N GLY A 147 -18.65 16.04 11.74
CA GLY A 147 -18.22 14.99 12.67
C GLY A 147 -17.03 14.18 12.15
N LEU A 148 -16.99 13.92 10.83
CA LEU A 148 -15.82 13.26 10.22
C LEU A 148 -14.55 14.11 10.38
N ARG A 149 -14.63 15.41 10.05
CA ARG A 149 -13.49 16.33 10.17
C ARG A 149 -13.05 16.52 11.62
N GLU A 150 -13.98 16.55 12.56
CA GLU A 150 -13.67 16.58 13.99
C GLU A 150 -12.87 15.34 14.42
N LYS A 151 -13.26 14.15 13.95
CA LYS A 151 -12.54 12.90 14.23
C LYS A 151 -11.14 12.88 13.64
N LEU A 152 -10.98 13.37 12.40
CA LEU A 152 -9.70 13.36 11.69
C LEU A 152 -8.73 14.42 12.20
N GLY A 153 -9.25 15.58 12.63
CA GLY A 153 -8.42 16.72 13.01
C GLY A 153 -7.56 17.20 11.85
N ASP A 154 -6.25 17.29 12.07
CA ASP A 154 -5.26 17.71 11.08
C ASP A 154 -4.62 16.54 10.30
N GLN A 155 -5.01 15.30 10.59
CA GLN A 155 -4.39 14.10 10.00
C GLN A 155 -4.71 13.92 8.51
N ALA A 156 -5.84 14.46 8.04
CA ALA A 156 -6.26 14.39 6.64
C ALA A 156 -7.21 15.54 6.29
N ALA A 157 -6.99 16.15 5.12
CA ALA A 157 -7.96 17.07 4.52
C ALA A 157 -9.08 16.30 3.81
N VAL A 158 -10.32 16.67 4.09
CA VAL A 158 -11.52 16.13 3.42
C VAL A 158 -12.33 17.28 2.84
N PRO A 159 -12.40 17.45 1.51
CA PRO A 159 -13.18 18.51 0.89
C PRO A 159 -14.69 18.28 1.03
N GLU A 160 -15.47 19.35 1.00
CA GLU A 160 -16.94 19.23 1.03
C GLU A 160 -17.49 18.72 -0.31
N LYS A 161 -16.84 19.13 -1.40
CA LYS A 161 -17.23 18.79 -2.76
C LYS A 161 -16.02 18.35 -3.57
N LEU A 162 -16.25 17.43 -4.50
CA LEU A 162 -15.31 17.04 -5.54
C LEU A 162 -15.81 17.56 -6.91
N PRO A 163 -14.93 17.65 -7.92
CA PRO A 163 -15.32 18.02 -9.28
C PRO A 163 -16.51 17.20 -9.79
N GLY A 164 -17.44 17.85 -10.49
CA GLY A 164 -18.69 17.22 -10.97
C GLY A 164 -19.84 17.25 -9.95
N ASP A 165 -19.81 18.20 -9.01
CA ASP A 165 -20.84 18.42 -7.99
C ASP A 165 -21.06 17.24 -7.03
N PHE A 166 -20.04 16.38 -6.90
CA PHE A 166 -20.00 15.29 -5.93
C PHE A 166 -19.92 15.86 -4.53
N VAL A 167 -20.96 15.64 -3.72
CA VAL A 167 -21.03 16.10 -2.33
C VAL A 167 -20.75 14.95 -1.38
N PHE A 168 -20.19 15.26 -0.21
CA PHE A 168 -19.99 14.27 0.86
C PHE A 168 -21.32 13.57 1.21
N LEU A 169 -21.31 12.24 1.24
CA LEU A 169 -22.45 11.40 1.64
C LEU A 169 -22.21 10.82 3.05
N ASP A 170 -21.14 10.05 3.20
CA ASP A 170 -20.77 9.38 4.43
C ASP A 170 -19.26 9.07 4.46
N GLY A 171 -18.74 8.76 5.65
CA GLY A 171 -17.36 8.35 5.83
C GLY A 171 -17.15 7.40 7.00
N ARG A 172 -16.05 6.65 6.95
CA ARG A 172 -15.67 5.64 7.92
C ARG A 172 -14.21 5.80 8.31
N VAL A 173 -13.91 5.95 9.60
CA VAL A 173 -12.55 6.14 10.11
C VAL A 173 -12.12 4.91 10.89
N GLU A 174 -11.06 4.25 10.44
CA GLU A 174 -10.33 3.29 11.25
C GLU A 174 -9.14 3.98 11.92
N THR A 175 -8.91 3.67 13.19
CA THR A 175 -7.79 4.21 13.96
C THR A 175 -6.82 3.09 14.31
N VAL A 176 -5.57 3.42 14.61
CA VAL A 176 -4.58 2.40 14.98
C VAL A 176 -5.00 1.69 16.26
N ILE A 177 -5.08 0.36 16.20
CA ILE A 177 -5.45 -0.54 17.29
C ILE A 177 -4.19 -0.99 18.04
N LYS A 178 -4.22 -0.89 19.37
CA LYS A 178 -3.14 -1.39 20.22
C LYS A 178 -3.35 -2.88 20.51
N ARG A 179 -2.45 -3.72 20.01
CA ARG A 179 -2.47 -5.17 20.22
C ARG A 179 -1.93 -5.54 21.61
N GLY A 180 -2.74 -5.27 22.64
CA GLY A 180 -2.43 -5.49 24.04
C GLY A 180 -3.17 -6.66 24.67
N TYR A 181 -3.09 -7.86 24.10
CA TYR A 181 -3.77 -9.06 24.63
C TYR A 181 -2.80 -10.21 24.94
N LYS A 182 -3.18 -11.04 25.91
CA LYS A 182 -2.45 -12.26 26.27
C LYS A 182 -3.15 -13.47 25.69
N LYS A 183 -2.48 -14.18 24.78
CA LYS A 183 -3.09 -15.31 24.05
C LYS A 183 -3.55 -16.43 24.98
N GLU A 184 -2.74 -16.72 25.99
CA GLU A 184 -2.99 -17.76 26.99
C GLU A 184 -4.27 -17.48 27.79
N ALA A 185 -4.56 -16.20 28.07
CA ALA A 185 -5.79 -15.82 28.77
C ALA A 185 -7.04 -16.09 27.91
N LEU A 186 -6.98 -15.77 26.61
CA LEU A 186 -8.06 -16.08 25.66
C LEU A 186 -8.25 -17.60 25.51
N TYR A 187 -7.18 -18.38 25.45
CA TYR A 187 -7.29 -19.84 25.39
C TYR A 187 -7.96 -20.42 26.65
N GLN A 188 -7.53 -19.99 27.83
CA GLN A 188 -8.14 -20.41 29.11
C GLN A 188 -9.62 -20.01 29.18
N GLN A 189 -9.96 -18.80 28.74
CA GLN A 189 -11.34 -18.32 28.71
C GLN A 189 -12.21 -19.15 27.76
N ALA A 190 -11.67 -19.58 26.61
CA ALA A 190 -12.40 -20.45 25.69
C ALA A 190 -12.64 -21.83 26.28
N GLU A 191 -11.62 -22.41 26.92
CA GLU A 191 -11.74 -23.70 27.62
C GLU A 191 -12.78 -23.65 28.74
N SER A 192 -12.82 -22.55 29.51
CA SER A 192 -13.76 -22.41 30.63
C SER A 192 -15.19 -22.04 30.21
N SER A 193 -15.34 -21.22 29.16
CA SER A 193 -16.65 -20.67 28.76
C SER A 193 -17.50 -21.62 27.93
N LYS A 194 -16.89 -22.63 27.28
CA LYS A 194 -17.55 -23.54 26.32
C LYS A 194 -18.29 -22.81 25.19
N LYS A 195 -17.98 -21.54 24.94
CA LYS A 195 -18.53 -20.76 23.83
C LYS A 195 -17.75 -21.08 22.54
N GLY A 196 -18.38 -20.89 21.39
CA GLY A 196 -17.73 -21.10 20.08
C GLY A 196 -16.60 -20.12 19.77
N TYR A 197 -16.54 -19.00 20.50
CA TYR A 197 -15.45 -18.03 20.48
C TYR A 197 -15.41 -17.26 21.80
N VAL A 198 -14.29 -16.59 22.05
CA VAL A 198 -14.11 -15.59 23.12
C VAL A 198 -13.42 -14.37 22.56
N GLU A 199 -13.61 -13.23 23.22
CA GLU A 199 -13.12 -11.95 22.77
C GLU A 199 -12.58 -11.11 23.93
N GLN A 200 -11.56 -10.32 23.64
CA GLN A 200 -11.02 -9.31 24.54
C GLN A 200 -11.05 -7.95 23.83
N PRO A 201 -11.67 -6.91 24.42
CA PRO A 201 -11.65 -5.56 23.88
C PRO A 201 -10.21 -5.08 23.64
N LEU A 202 -10.00 -4.36 22.54
CA LEU A 202 -8.73 -3.73 22.20
C LEU A 202 -8.83 -2.22 22.32
N GLU A 203 -7.78 -1.63 22.88
CA GLU A 203 -7.64 -0.18 22.93
C GLU A 203 -7.32 0.38 21.55
N ARG A 204 -7.85 1.58 21.28
CA ARG A 204 -7.51 2.38 20.10
C ARG A 204 -6.69 3.59 20.47
N THR A 205 -5.88 4.03 19.53
CA THR A 205 -5.26 5.36 19.55
C THR A 205 -6.19 6.38 18.89
N ASN A 206 -5.80 7.66 18.91
CA ASN A 206 -6.44 8.69 18.10
C ASN A 206 -5.80 8.83 16.71
N ASP A 207 -4.74 8.07 16.42
CA ASP A 207 -4.10 8.09 15.11
C ASP A 207 -4.99 7.38 14.08
N MET A 208 -5.31 8.08 12.99
CA MET A 208 -5.97 7.51 11.82
C MET A 208 -5.11 6.37 11.27
N ASN A 209 -5.72 5.24 10.93
CA ASN A 209 -5.10 4.21 10.11
C ASN A 209 -5.48 4.45 8.64
N TYR A 210 -6.79 4.48 8.38
CA TYR A 210 -7.36 4.90 7.11
C TYR A 210 -8.75 5.52 7.32
N VAL A 211 -9.20 6.27 6.31
CA VAL A 211 -10.57 6.73 6.18
C VAL A 211 -11.09 6.40 4.79
N ASP A 212 -12.30 5.85 4.74
CA ASP A 212 -13.07 5.64 3.52
C ASP A 212 -14.21 6.65 3.46
N ILE A 213 -14.40 7.32 2.32
CA ILE A 213 -15.37 8.40 2.16
C ILE A 213 -16.14 8.17 0.86
N ASN A 214 -17.45 8.27 0.93
CA ASN A 214 -18.33 8.22 -0.23
C ASN A 214 -18.79 9.64 -0.57
N TYR A 215 -18.68 10.00 -1.85
CA TYR A 215 -19.29 11.19 -2.42
C TYR A 215 -20.33 10.79 -3.45
N GLN A 216 -21.37 11.62 -3.62
CA GLN A 216 -22.48 11.34 -4.52
C GLN A 216 -22.84 12.57 -5.36
N ALA A 217 -23.14 12.33 -6.64
CA ALA A 217 -23.76 13.29 -7.55
C ALA A 217 -24.88 12.58 -8.35
N GLY A 218 -26.14 12.81 -7.99
CA GLY A 218 -27.26 12.05 -8.56
C GLY A 218 -27.11 10.55 -8.27
N GLU A 219 -27.08 9.73 -9.32
CA GLU A 219 -26.88 8.27 -9.21
C GLU A 219 -25.41 7.83 -9.25
N GLN A 220 -24.49 8.78 -9.43
CA GLN A 220 -23.06 8.49 -9.52
C GLN A 220 -22.38 8.59 -8.16
N TYR A 221 -21.39 7.71 -7.94
CA TYR A 221 -20.63 7.66 -6.69
C TYR A 221 -19.13 7.76 -6.95
N MET A 222 -18.44 8.39 -6.01
CA MET A 222 -16.99 8.41 -5.92
C MET A 222 -16.56 7.92 -4.55
N LYS A 223 -15.49 7.11 -4.54
CA LYS A 223 -14.88 6.61 -3.32
C LYS A 223 -13.54 7.29 -3.13
N VAL A 224 -13.29 7.75 -1.92
CA VAL A 224 -12.00 8.29 -1.51
C VAL A 224 -11.49 7.46 -0.36
N ARG A 225 -10.27 6.93 -0.49
CA ARG A 225 -9.53 6.33 0.60
C ARG A 225 -8.32 7.20 0.90
N ILE A 226 -8.12 7.49 2.19
CA ILE A 226 -6.95 8.22 2.69
C ILE A 226 -6.32 7.35 3.77
N SER A 227 -5.03 7.06 3.69
CA SER A 227 -4.35 6.14 4.61
C SER A 227 -2.93 6.58 4.93
N ASN A 228 -2.45 6.26 6.13
CA ASN A 228 -1.05 6.50 6.48
C ASN A 228 -0.13 5.65 5.59
N PHE A 229 1.00 6.23 5.17
CA PHE A 229 1.93 5.64 4.20
C PHE A 229 3.40 5.94 4.56
N ASP A 230 3.82 5.61 5.78
CA ASP A 230 5.13 6.02 6.31
C ASP A 230 6.32 5.15 5.83
N ASP A 231 6.09 3.93 5.31
CA ASP A 231 7.13 3.03 4.79
C ASP A 231 6.83 2.56 3.36
N VAL A 232 7.51 3.13 2.37
CA VAL A 232 7.28 2.83 0.94
C VAL A 232 7.69 1.41 0.55
N VAL A 233 8.75 0.87 1.17
CA VAL A 233 9.24 -0.49 0.85
C VAL A 233 8.37 -1.52 1.54
N GLY A 234 8.06 -1.31 2.83
CA GLY A 234 7.10 -2.11 3.59
C GLY A 234 5.67 -2.04 3.06
N ASN A 235 5.30 -0.95 2.38
CA ASN A 235 3.98 -0.74 1.78
C ASN A 235 4.00 -0.82 0.24
N THR A 236 4.86 -1.66 -0.35
CA THR A 236 4.71 -1.98 -1.79
C THR A 236 3.29 -2.52 -2.02
N VAL A 237 2.56 -1.85 -2.91
CA VAL A 237 1.19 -2.22 -3.24
C VAL A 237 1.23 -3.29 -4.34
N TYR A 238 0.81 -4.52 -4.00
CA TYR A 238 0.76 -5.62 -4.94
C TYR A 238 -0.58 -5.67 -5.66
N MET A 239 -0.55 -5.47 -6.98
CA MET A 239 -1.73 -5.42 -7.84
C MET A 239 -1.89 -6.73 -8.60
N VAL A 240 -3.14 -7.18 -8.69
CA VAL A 240 -3.53 -8.31 -9.53
C VAL A 240 -3.86 -7.78 -10.93
N ASN A 241 -3.52 -8.55 -11.98
CA ASN A 241 -3.80 -8.21 -13.37
C ASN A 241 -3.22 -6.85 -13.79
N LEU A 242 -1.98 -6.54 -13.39
CA LEU A 242 -1.34 -5.27 -13.72
C LEU A 242 -1.24 -5.07 -15.25
N ASP A 243 -1.17 -6.16 -16.00
CA ASP A 243 -1.19 -6.23 -17.47
C ASP A 243 -2.51 -5.75 -18.11
N ARG A 244 -3.61 -5.75 -17.36
CA ARG A 244 -4.94 -5.29 -17.83
C ARG A 244 -5.21 -3.83 -17.48
N GLN A 245 -4.31 -3.17 -16.77
CA GLN A 245 -4.48 -1.80 -16.31
C GLN A 245 -3.71 -0.83 -17.22
N LYS A 246 -4.39 0.22 -17.68
CA LYS A 246 -3.75 1.36 -18.34
C LYS A 246 -3.34 2.35 -17.28
N LYS A 247 -2.04 2.47 -17.04
CA LYS A 247 -1.49 3.36 -16.01
C LYS A 247 -0.65 4.47 -16.62
N GLU A 248 -0.85 5.69 -16.12
CA GLU A 248 -0.12 6.86 -16.56
C GLU A 248 0.24 7.76 -15.38
N LYS A 249 1.42 8.39 -15.45
CA LYS A 249 1.81 9.40 -14.46
C LYS A 249 1.43 10.79 -14.95
N VAL A 250 0.69 11.50 -14.10
CA VAL A 250 0.29 12.90 -14.31
C VAL A 250 0.99 13.77 -13.27
N LYS A 251 1.51 14.92 -13.69
CA LYS A 251 2.07 15.91 -12.76
C LYS A 251 1.02 16.95 -12.39
N VAL A 252 0.83 17.15 -11.10
CA VAL A 252 -0.04 18.21 -10.54
C VAL A 252 0.79 19.09 -9.64
N GLY A 253 1.28 20.22 -10.16
CA GLY A 253 2.27 21.04 -9.47
C GLY A 253 3.56 20.25 -9.23
N GLN A 254 3.90 20.05 -7.95
CA GLN A 254 5.08 19.29 -7.52
C GLN A 254 4.78 17.82 -7.21
N LEU A 255 3.51 17.39 -7.30
CA LEU A 255 3.09 16.03 -7.02
C LEU A 255 3.10 15.18 -8.29
N GLU A 256 3.64 13.97 -8.18
CA GLU A 256 3.37 12.90 -9.14
C GLU A 256 2.10 12.16 -8.71
N VAL A 257 1.23 11.88 -9.68
CA VAL A 257 -0.06 11.22 -9.49
C VAL A 257 -0.13 10.04 -10.45
N LEU A 258 -0.49 8.85 -9.96
CA LEU A 258 -0.73 7.69 -10.80
C LEU A 258 -2.21 7.67 -11.19
N TYR A 259 -2.51 7.79 -12.47
CA TYR A 259 -3.83 7.57 -13.04
C TYR A 259 -3.91 6.13 -13.55
N THR A 260 -4.98 5.43 -13.21
CA THR A 260 -5.25 4.05 -13.61
C THR A 260 -6.63 3.95 -14.26
N GLU A 261 -6.72 3.28 -15.41
CA GLU A 261 -7.96 2.75 -15.97
C GLU A 261 -7.90 1.23 -16.03
N GLU A 262 -8.98 0.58 -15.63
CA GLU A 262 -9.14 -0.87 -15.74
C GLU A 262 -10.51 -1.17 -16.37
N ASP A 263 -10.47 -1.86 -17.52
CA ASP A 263 -11.69 -2.32 -18.18
C ASP A 263 -12.28 -3.47 -17.36
N GLN A 264 -13.41 -3.21 -16.67
CA GLN A 264 -14.21 -4.24 -16.00
C GLN A 264 -15.37 -4.67 -16.89
N SER A 265 -16.04 -5.77 -16.54
CA SER A 265 -17.06 -6.40 -17.39
C SER A 265 -18.22 -5.48 -17.78
N ASP A 266 -18.57 -4.51 -16.93
CA ASP A 266 -19.74 -3.65 -17.03
C ASP A 266 -19.42 -2.14 -17.03
N HIS A 267 -18.19 -1.76 -16.70
CA HIS A 267 -17.75 -0.36 -16.65
C HIS A 267 -16.23 -0.25 -16.74
N VAL A 268 -15.73 0.96 -17.00
CA VAL A 268 -14.31 1.29 -16.82
C VAL A 268 -14.12 1.80 -15.39
N TYR A 269 -13.33 1.07 -14.59
CA TYR A 269 -12.89 1.55 -13.29
C TYR A 269 -11.76 2.54 -13.49
N LYS A 270 -11.86 3.69 -12.83
CA LYS A 270 -10.84 4.75 -12.91
C LYS A 270 -10.40 5.16 -11.53
N GLU A 271 -9.12 5.42 -11.39
CA GLU A 271 -8.51 5.73 -10.12
C GLU A 271 -7.34 6.69 -10.27
N ILE A 272 -7.17 7.56 -9.27
CA ILE A 272 -5.95 8.33 -9.08
C ILE A 272 -5.35 8.04 -7.70
N VAL A 273 -4.04 7.94 -7.64
CA VAL A 273 -3.27 7.74 -6.41
C VAL A 273 -2.16 8.79 -6.32
N TRP A 274 -2.01 9.41 -5.15
CA TRP A 274 -0.86 10.26 -4.84
C TRP A 274 -0.52 10.18 -3.36
N VAL A 275 0.70 10.57 -3.03
CA VAL A 275 1.19 10.65 -1.65
C VAL A 275 1.64 12.08 -1.38
N MET A 276 1.23 12.62 -0.24
CA MET A 276 1.68 13.93 0.24
C MET A 276 1.92 13.89 1.75
N GLU A 277 2.65 14.89 2.25
CA GLU A 277 2.85 15.05 3.68
C GLU A 277 1.71 15.88 4.29
N THR A 278 1.06 15.33 5.30
CA THR A 278 -0.02 15.97 6.07
C THR A 278 0.32 15.86 7.54
N ALA A 279 0.39 17.00 8.25
CA ALA A 279 0.77 17.05 9.67
C ALA A 279 2.07 16.27 10.03
N GLY A 280 3.05 16.28 9.13
CA GLY A 280 4.34 15.59 9.32
C GLY A 280 4.33 14.08 9.08
N LYS A 281 3.21 13.52 8.59
CA LYS A 281 3.08 12.10 8.20
C LYS A 281 2.88 11.96 6.70
N LYS A 282 3.37 10.87 6.10
CA LYS A 282 3.08 10.57 4.69
C LYS A 282 1.70 9.95 4.60
N VAL A 283 0.87 10.50 3.72
CA VAL A 283 -0.52 10.07 3.54
C VAL A 283 -0.77 9.75 2.07
N GLU A 284 -1.22 8.54 1.80
CA GLU A 284 -1.72 8.12 0.49
C GLU A 284 -3.18 8.56 0.36
N TYR A 285 -3.50 9.13 -0.79
CA TYR A 285 -4.85 9.45 -1.20
C TYR A 285 -5.16 8.65 -2.47
N ARG A 286 -6.34 8.05 -2.47
CA ARG A 286 -6.88 7.27 -3.58
C ARG A 286 -8.30 7.73 -3.86
N VAL A 287 -8.56 8.19 -5.07
CA VAL A 287 -9.92 8.56 -5.52
C VAL A 287 -10.29 7.63 -6.66
N SER A 288 -11.44 6.97 -6.54
CA SER A 288 -11.94 6.07 -7.57
C SER A 288 -13.40 6.31 -7.93
N SER A 289 -13.72 5.99 -9.17
CA SER A 289 -15.05 6.20 -9.74
C SER A 289 -15.38 5.13 -10.77
N ARG A 290 -16.68 4.92 -10.96
CA ARG A 290 -17.25 4.20 -12.10
C ARG A 290 -17.84 5.24 -13.03
N GLY A 291 -17.22 5.47 -14.19
CA GLY A 291 -17.72 6.40 -15.22
C GLY A 291 -16.72 7.46 -15.67
N GLU A 292 -17.22 8.48 -16.37
CA GLU A 292 -16.38 9.43 -17.12
C GLU A 292 -15.96 10.68 -16.34
N VAL A 293 -16.51 10.87 -15.14
CA VAL A 293 -16.25 12.08 -14.33
C VAL A 293 -14.78 12.16 -13.94
N LEU A 294 -14.15 11.08 -13.49
CA LEU A 294 -12.70 11.04 -13.31
C LEU A 294 -12.06 10.66 -14.64
N ASN A 295 -11.18 11.48 -15.17
CA ASN A 295 -10.40 11.15 -16.36
C ASN A 295 -9.05 11.87 -16.34
N LYS A 296 -8.15 11.45 -17.23
CA LYS A 296 -6.81 12.02 -17.34
C LYS A 296 -6.78 13.56 -17.43
N ASN A 297 -7.76 14.18 -18.09
CA ASN A 297 -7.79 15.61 -18.33
C ASN A 297 -8.25 16.44 -17.13
N ASN A 298 -8.71 15.82 -16.05
CA ASN A 298 -9.17 16.53 -14.86
C ASN A 298 -8.61 16.01 -13.53
N VAL A 299 -7.59 15.14 -13.58
CA VAL A 299 -6.84 14.69 -12.40
C VAL A 299 -6.38 15.86 -11.54
N ASP A 300 -5.93 16.95 -12.16
CA ASP A 300 -5.47 18.13 -11.42
C ASP A 300 -6.56 18.77 -10.56
N LYS A 301 -7.82 18.78 -11.05
CA LYS A 301 -8.96 19.32 -10.30
C LYS A 301 -9.27 18.49 -9.06
N PHE A 302 -9.20 17.16 -9.18
CA PHE A 302 -9.41 16.25 -8.05
C PHE A 302 -8.31 16.42 -7.00
N VAL A 303 -7.05 16.36 -7.42
CA VAL A 303 -5.91 16.48 -6.49
C VAL A 303 -5.93 17.83 -5.78
N LYS A 304 -6.16 18.94 -6.51
CA LYS A 304 -6.25 20.29 -5.93
C LYS A 304 -7.36 20.44 -4.89
N ALA A 305 -8.44 19.65 -4.97
CA ALA A 305 -9.52 19.70 -3.97
C ALA A 305 -9.05 19.23 -2.58
N PHE A 306 -8.00 18.41 -2.49
CA PHE A 306 -7.43 17.92 -1.24
C PHE A 306 -6.24 18.74 -0.75
N LEU A 307 -5.70 19.64 -1.58
CA LEU A 307 -4.60 20.48 -1.16
C LEU A 307 -5.09 21.55 -0.18
N PRO A 308 -4.32 21.88 0.86
CA PRO A 308 -4.62 23.03 1.71
C PRO A 308 -4.77 24.28 0.84
N ALA A 309 -5.78 25.11 1.14
CA ALA A 309 -5.91 26.41 0.48
C ALA A 309 -4.59 27.18 0.64
N THR A 310 -3.99 27.57 -0.48
CA THR A 310 -2.79 28.41 -0.47
C THR A 310 -3.18 29.75 0.12
N LYS A 311 -2.59 30.11 1.27
CA LYS A 311 -2.74 31.43 1.88
C LYS A 311 -2.03 32.49 1.04
#